data_AF-A0A931WUN3-F1
#
_entry.id   AF-A0A931WUN3-F1
#
_cell.length_a   1.000
_cell.length_b   1.000
_cell.length_c   1.000
_cell.angle_alpha   90.00
_cell.angle_beta   90.00
_cell.angle_gamma   90.00
#
_symmetry.space_group_name_H-M   'P 1'
#
loop_
_entity.id
_entity.type
_entity.pdbx_description
1 polymer ?
#
loop_
_entity_poly.entity_id
_entity_poly.type
_entity_poly.pdbx_seq_one_letter_code
_entity_poly.pdbx_strand_id
1 'polypeptide(L)'
;MSKRMTVIFEDEALYTALKVEAARKGRYAKDIVAEAVSEWLEAREDEELRADLEERRTEWKEKGGRSWAAVERDIEGAVRKRGKEAKVTSA
;
A
#
# COMPACT_ATOMS: atom_id res chain seq x y z
N MET A 1 -3.16 22.42 7.79
CA MET A 1 -3.59 22.84 9.14
C MET A 1 -3.00 21.87 10.16
N SER A 2 -2.28 22.34 11.18
CA SER A 2 -1.70 21.48 12.23
C SER A 2 -2.67 21.32 13.41
N LYS A 3 -2.89 20.08 13.87
CA LYS A 3 -3.63 19.80 15.12
C LYS A 3 -2.64 19.47 16.24
N ARG A 4 -2.98 19.81 17.48
CA ARG A 4 -2.16 19.52 18.68
C ARG A 4 -2.76 18.32 19.42
N MET A 5 -1.89 17.41 19.85
CA MET A 5 -2.23 16.27 20.70
C MET A 5 -1.18 16.18 21.82
N THR A 6 -1.61 15.84 23.03
CA THR A 6 -0.73 15.59 24.18
C THR A 6 -0.62 14.08 24.38
N VAL A 7 0.59 13.57 24.51
CA VAL A 7 0.88 12.15 24.76
C VAL A 7 1.67 12.05 26.05
N ILE A 8 1.27 11.12 26.91
CA ILE A 8 1.96 10.80 28.16
C ILE A 8 2.78 9.53 27.94
N PHE A 9 4.06 9.59 28.28
CA PHE A 9 4.94 8.43 28.31
C PHE A 9 5.04 7.93 29.75
N GLU A 10 4.36 6.84 30.06
CA GLU A 10 4.42 6.19 31.40
C GLU A 10 5.80 5.57 31.66
N ASP A 11 6.49 5.17 30.59
CA ASP A 11 7.87 4.68 30.65
C ASP A 11 8.86 5.84 30.51
N GLU A 12 9.50 6.20 31.62
CA GLU A 12 10.53 7.24 31.66
C GLU A 12 11.76 6.90 30.80
N ALA A 13 12.12 5.62 30.70
CA ALA A 13 13.26 5.20 29.87
C ALA A 13 12.96 5.43 28.39
N LEU A 14 11.73 5.15 27.95
CA LEU A 14 11.29 5.44 26.57
C LEU A 14 11.29 6.94 26.28
N TYR A 15 10.75 7.75 27.20
CA TYR A 15 10.78 9.21 27.06
C TYR A 15 12.22 9.73 26.93
N THR A 16 13.12 9.22 27.76
CA THR A 16 14.54 9.60 27.76
C THR A 16 15.21 9.19 26.46
N ALA A 17 15.00 7.94 26.02
CA ALA A 17 15.55 7.44 24.76
C ALA A 17 15.11 8.28 23.56
N LEU A 18 13.82 8.64 23.49
CA LEU A 18 13.30 9.52 22.44
C LEU A 18 14.00 10.90 22.44
N LYS A 19 14.20 11.48 23.63
CA LYS A 19 14.86 12.79 23.78
C LYS A 19 16.33 12.73 23.36
N VAL A 20 17.04 11.66 23.72
CA VAL A 20 18.43 11.43 23.30
C VAL A 20 18.53 11.29 21.80
N GLU A 21 17.69 10.46 21.17
CA GLU A 21 17.70 10.27 19.73
C GLU A 21 17.29 11.53 18.95
N ALA A 22 16.34 12.30 19.46
CA ALA A 22 15.99 13.61 18.91
C ALA A 22 17.19 14.55 18.90
N ALA A 23 17.91 14.65 20.03
CA ALA A 23 19.13 15.47 20.13
C ALA A 23 20.24 14.97 19.19
N ARG A 24 20.49 13.66 19.18
CA ARG A 24 21.51 13.01 18.35
C ARG A 24 21.30 13.25 16.85
N LYS A 25 20.04 13.21 16.41
CA LYS A 25 19.66 13.42 15.00
C LYS A 25 19.44 14.90 14.64
N GLY A 26 19.46 15.80 15.62
CA GLY A 26 19.13 17.22 15.41
C GLY A 26 17.68 17.43 14.95
N ARG A 27 16.75 16.58 15.40
CA ARG A 27 15.33 16.60 15.02
C ARG A 27 14.44 16.90 16.23
N TYR A 28 13.22 17.38 15.99
CA TYR A 28 12.26 17.51 17.08
C TYR A 28 11.62 16.16 17.41
N ALA A 29 11.43 15.87 18.71
CA ALA A 29 10.78 14.65 19.16
C ALA A 29 9.37 14.47 18.55
N LYS A 30 8.63 15.57 18.32
CA LYS A 30 7.31 15.54 17.67
C LYS A 30 7.36 14.96 16.25
N ASP A 31 8.45 15.19 15.51
CA ASP A 31 8.58 14.75 14.12
C ASP A 31 8.91 13.25 14.09
N ILE A 32 9.74 12.79 15.02
CA ILE A 32 10.03 11.36 15.21
C ILE A 32 8.75 10.61 15.61
N VAL A 33 7.97 11.16 16.56
CA VAL A 33 6.70 10.55 16.98
C VAL A 33 5.69 10.54 15.84
N ALA A 34 5.58 11.63 15.06
CA ALA A 34 4.68 11.68 13.92
C ALA A 34 5.01 10.63 12.85
N GLU A 35 6.29 10.45 12.52
CA GLU A 35 6.74 9.39 11.60
C GLU A 35 6.43 8.00 12.14
N ALA A 36 6.79 7.72 13.40
CA ALA A 36 6.53 6.42 14.02
C ALA A 36 5.03 6.07 14.07
N VAL A 37 4.17 7.06 14.34
CA VAL A 37 2.71 6.86 14.33
C VAL A 37 2.18 6.66 12.91
N SER A 38 2.72 7.36 11.91
CA SER A 38 2.36 7.14 10.49
C SER A 38 2.69 5.72 10.06
N GLU A 39 3.94 5.28 10.29
CA GLU A 39 4.40 3.93 9.95
C GLU A 39 3.60 2.85 10.68
N TRP A 40 3.25 3.08 11.95
CA TRP A 40 2.40 2.16 12.71
C TRP A 40 0.98 2.04 12.13
N LEU A 41 0.38 3.16 11.73
CA LEU A 41 -0.96 3.17 11.11
C LEU A 41 -0.94 2.50 9.73
N GLU A 42 0.03 2.83 8.89
CA GLU A 42 0.22 2.20 7.57
C GLU A 42 0.40 0.69 7.71
N ALA A 43 1.19 0.23 8.68
CA ALA A 43 1.36 -1.20 8.95
C ALA A 43 0.04 -1.87 9.40
N ARG A 44 -0.81 -1.17 10.17
CA ARG A 44 -2.14 -1.68 10.55
C ARG A 44 -3.08 -1.78 9.35
N GLU A 45 -3.08 -0.76 8.49
CA GLU A 45 -3.85 -0.77 7.24
C GLU A 45 -3.41 -1.91 6.32
N ASP A 46 -2.11 -2.15 6.19
CA ASP A 46 -1.56 -3.28 5.43
C ASP A 46 -2.00 -4.64 5.99
N GLU A 47 -2.05 -4.79 7.32
CA GLU A 47 -2.54 -6.01 7.97
C GLU A 47 -4.02 -6.26 7.67
N GLU A 48 -4.85 -5.22 7.71
CA GLU A 48 -6.28 -5.28 7.37
C GLU A 48 -6.48 -5.60 5.88
N LEU A 49 -5.76 -4.90 5.00
CA LEU A 49 -5.79 -5.13 3.55
C LEU A 49 -5.37 -6.55 3.19
N ARG A 50 -4.39 -7.15 3.87
CA ARG A 50 -3.99 -8.55 3.62
C ARG A 50 -5.13 -9.52 3.90
N ALA A 51 -5.89 -9.31 4.98
CA ALA A 51 -7.03 -10.16 5.30
C ALA A 51 -8.11 -10.06 4.20
N ASP A 52 -8.44 -8.83 3.77
CA ASP A 52 -9.39 -8.58 2.69
C ASP A 52 -8.93 -9.16 1.35
N LEU A 53 -7.64 -9.04 1.02
CA LEU A 53 -7.08 -9.58 -0.22
C LEU A 53 -7.18 -11.11 -0.29
N GLU A 54 -7.02 -11.82 0.82
CA GLU A 54 -7.18 -13.27 0.84
C GLU A 54 -8.64 -13.71 0.69
N GLU A 55 -9.59 -12.97 1.27
CA GLU A 55 -11.02 -13.16 1.01
C GLU A 55 -11.32 -12.97 -0.48
N ARG A 56 -10.90 -11.84 -1.05
CA ARG A 56 -11.14 -11.52 -2.48
C ARG A 56 -10.44 -12.49 -3.42
N ARG A 57 -9.24 -12.96 -3.06
CA ARG A 57 -8.52 -13.99 -3.83
C ARG A 57 -9.29 -15.30 -3.85
N THR A 58 -9.92 -15.68 -2.73
CA THR A 58 -10.73 -16.89 -2.63
C THR A 58 -11.99 -16.77 -3.49
N GLU A 59 -12.73 -15.68 -3.34
CA GLU A 59 -13.91 -15.38 -4.15
C GLU A 59 -13.59 -15.36 -5.66
N TRP A 60 -12.48 -14.72 -6.03
CA TRP A 60 -12.01 -14.68 -7.42
C TRP A 60 -11.73 -16.07 -7.98
N LYS A 61 -11.10 -16.96 -7.20
CA LYS A 61 -10.86 -18.35 -7.62
C LYS A 61 -12.17 -19.10 -7.81
N GLU A 62 -13.11 -18.98 -6.88
CA GLU A 62 -14.43 -19.63 -6.94
C GLU A 62 -15.24 -19.19 -8.17
N LYS A 63 -15.15 -17.90 -8.54
CA LYS A 63 -15.82 -17.34 -9.72
C LYS A 63 -15.09 -17.62 -11.04
N GLY A 64 -14.07 -18.47 -11.06
CA GLY A 64 -13.34 -18.84 -12.28
C GLY A 64 -12.32 -17.79 -12.73
N GLY A 65 -11.72 -17.08 -11.78
CA GLY A 65 -10.71 -16.06 -12.01
C GLY A 65 -9.53 -16.53 -12.86
N ARG A 66 -9.04 -15.65 -13.73
CA ARG A 66 -7.97 -15.94 -14.71
C ARG A 66 -6.75 -15.08 -14.45
N SER A 67 -5.55 -15.69 -14.49
CA SER A 67 -4.30 -14.96 -14.27
C SER A 67 -4.14 -13.79 -15.24
N TRP A 68 -3.47 -12.72 -14.79
CA TRP A 68 -3.20 -11.56 -15.63
C TRP A 68 -2.54 -11.94 -16.95
N ALA A 69 -1.55 -12.84 -16.92
CA ALA A 69 -0.88 -13.33 -18.12
C ALA A 69 -1.81 -14.01 -19.14
N ALA A 70 -2.87 -14.69 -18.68
CA ALA A 70 -3.88 -15.27 -19.59
C ALA A 70 -4.74 -14.16 -20.23
N VAL A 71 -5.17 -13.20 -19.42
CA VAL A 71 -5.95 -12.03 -19.88
C VAL A 71 -5.14 -11.18 -20.86
N GLU A 72 -3.87 -10.94 -20.56
CA GLU A 72 -2.94 -10.16 -21.39
C GLU A 72 -2.77 -10.78 -22.78
N ARG A 73 -2.56 -12.10 -22.86
CA ARG A 73 -2.49 -12.81 -24.14
C ARG A 73 -3.79 -12.69 -24.95
N ASP A 74 -4.94 -12.78 -24.29
CA ASP A 74 -6.24 -12.62 -24.94
C ASP A 74 -6.38 -11.19 -25.51
N ILE A 75 -5.98 -10.18 -24.74
CA ILE A 75 -6.01 -8.77 -25.15
C ILE A 75 -5.09 -8.54 -26.34
N GLU A 76 -3.83 -8.99 -26.28
CA GLU A 76 -2.86 -8.86 -27.37
C GLU A 76 -3.37 -9.54 -28.64
N GLY A 77 -3.92 -10.75 -28.51
CA GLY A 77 -4.55 -11.47 -29.61
C GLY A 77 -5.72 -10.69 -30.24
N ALA A 78 -6.60 -10.12 -29.42
CA ALA A 78 -7.74 -9.33 -29.88
C ALA A 78 -7.32 -8.02 -30.56
N VAL A 79 -6.30 -7.33 -30.04
CA VAL A 79 -5.72 -6.13 -30.66
C VAL A 79 -5.11 -6.47 -32.03
N ARG A 80 -4.35 -7.56 -32.12
CA ARG A 80 -3.74 -8.00 -33.37
C ARG A 80 -4.77 -8.39 -34.42
N LYS A 81 -5.87 -9.06 -34.01
CA LYS A 81 -6.97 -9.43 -34.91
C LYS A 81 -7.65 -8.20 -35.50
N ARG A 82 -8.03 -7.22 -34.66
CA ARG A 82 -8.62 -5.94 -35.11
C ARG A 82 -7.71 -5.16 -36.06
N GLY A 83 -6.41 -5.13 -35.78
CA GLY A 83 -5.43 -4.47 -36.67
C GLY A 83 -5.31 -5.13 -38.05
N LYS A 84 -5.49 -6.45 -38.14
CA LYS A 84 -5.53 -7.17 -39.42
C LYS A 84 -6.83 -6.91 -40.18
N GLU A 85 -7.98 -6.96 -39.51
CA GLU A 85 -9.30 -6.72 -40.12
C GLU A 85 -9.42 -5.28 -40.65
N ALA A 86 -8.84 -4.28 -39.96
CA ALA A 86 -8.79 -2.89 -40.43
C ALA A 86 -7.86 -2.69 -41.66
N LYS A 87 -6.78 -3.48 -41.78
CA LYS A 87 -5.91 -3.45 -42.96
C LYS A 87 -6.53 -4.15 -44.18
N VAL A 88 -7.38 -5.15 -43.97
CA VAL A 88 -8.07 -5.87 -45.05
C VAL A 88 -9.24 -5.06 -45.61
N THR A 89 -9.88 -4.22 -44.80
CA THR A 89 -10.99 -3.34 -45.24
C THR A 89 -10.54 -2.00 -45.83
N SER A 90 -9.24 -1.65 -45.75
CA SER A 90 -8.66 -0.42 -46.30
C SER A 90 -7.81 -0.64 -47.57
N ALA A 91 -7.74 -1.88 -48.07
CA ALA A 91 -7.08 -2.29 -49.32
C ALA A 91 -8.13 -2.66 -50.36
#